data_AF-A0A662D5M6-F1
#
_entry.id   AF-A0A662D5M6-F1
#
_cell.length_a   1.000
_cell.length_b   1.000
_cell.length_c   1.000
_cell.angle_alpha   90.00
_cell.angle_beta   90.00
_cell.angle_gamma   90.00
#
_symmetry.space_group_name_H-M   'P 1'
#
loop_
_entity.id
_entity.type
_entity.pdbx_description
1 polymer ?
#
loop_
_entity_poly.entity_id
_entity_poly.type
_entity_poly.pdbx_seq_one_letter_code
_entity_poly.pdbx_strand_id
1 'polypeptide(L)'
;MGSSPTFRTFFSMANKKKILVINPWIYDFTAYDFWVRPLGLLYLVSLLRRLPEVEVYFLDCLDRSHPGLPHAPRVKEDGRGPFPKEEVPKPEVIKDIPRKFSRYGLPVSIFRQELRRLPLPDLVLVGCVMTYWYPGVQAVIDIIRQEIGSVPVVLGGIYATLLPEHARRHSGADVVVEGPAEKALSIIWEILGRRGRDSSDLTISADDYYWPYYAVLRSKDVLPVETSQGCPLHCTFWASRRLNPNFKQNPAEEVIKFLEMSYRQFAPRHFVFYDDALLVNKDNHIKV
;
A
#
# COMPACT_ATOMS: atom_id res chain seq x y z
N MET A 1 -31.75 0.32 -53.35
CA MET A 1 -31.73 0.68 -51.93
C MET A 1 -30.61 -0.12 -51.28
N GLY A 2 -29.42 0.47 -51.20
CA GLY A 2 -28.24 -0.18 -50.63
C GLY A 2 -28.28 -0.07 -49.12
N SER A 3 -28.27 -1.22 -48.44
CA SER A 3 -28.10 -1.31 -46.99
C SER A 3 -26.65 -1.01 -46.64
N SER A 4 -26.46 0.11 -45.94
CA SER A 4 -25.19 0.50 -45.31
C SER A 4 -24.72 -0.57 -44.32
N PRO A 5 -23.45 -1.02 -44.36
CA PRO A 5 -22.93 -1.90 -43.33
C PRO A 5 -22.77 -1.09 -42.05
N THR A 6 -23.47 -1.52 -41.01
CA THR A 6 -23.31 -1.07 -39.64
C THR A 6 -21.84 -1.22 -39.24
N PHE A 7 -21.16 -0.10 -39.01
CA PHE A 7 -19.87 -0.06 -38.34
C PHE A 7 -20.05 -0.70 -36.95
N ARG A 8 -19.75 -1.99 -36.84
CA ARG A 8 -19.43 -2.59 -35.55
C ARG A 8 -18.12 -1.96 -35.12
N THR A 9 -18.22 -1.00 -34.21
CA THR A 9 -17.08 -0.50 -33.44
C THR A 9 -16.49 -1.70 -32.72
N PHE A 10 -15.46 -2.31 -33.32
CA PHE A 10 -14.56 -3.19 -32.59
C PHE A 10 -13.91 -2.32 -31.53
N PHE A 11 -14.45 -2.32 -30.32
CA PHE A 11 -13.66 -2.01 -29.15
C PHE A 11 -12.53 -3.04 -29.14
N SER A 12 -11.39 -2.65 -29.70
CA SER A 12 -10.11 -3.27 -29.39
C SER A 12 -10.08 -3.42 -27.87
N MET A 13 -10.02 -4.66 -27.37
CA MET A 13 -9.64 -4.92 -25.99
C MET A 13 -8.24 -4.36 -25.82
N ALA A 14 -8.15 -3.07 -25.49
CA ALA A 14 -6.88 -2.44 -25.17
C ALA A 14 -6.26 -3.28 -24.05
N ASN A 15 -5.05 -3.79 -24.31
CA ASN A 15 -4.33 -4.59 -23.32
C ASN A 15 -4.14 -3.73 -22.07
N LYS A 16 -4.81 -4.11 -20.97
CA LYS A 16 -4.77 -3.34 -19.72
C LYS A 16 -3.33 -3.25 -19.22
N LYS A 17 -2.97 -2.09 -18.69
CA LYS A 17 -1.69 -1.86 -18.02
C LYS A 17 -1.70 -2.58 -16.68
N LYS A 18 -0.73 -3.47 -16.48
CA LYS A 18 -0.62 -4.31 -15.29
C LYS A 18 0.26 -3.61 -14.27
N ILE A 19 -0.31 -3.27 -13.13
CA ILE A 19 0.41 -2.60 -12.04
C ILE A 19 0.53 -3.56 -10.87
N LEU A 20 1.75 -3.83 -10.43
CA LEU A 20 2.01 -4.61 -9.22
C LEU A 20 2.28 -3.67 -8.04
N VAL A 21 1.44 -3.73 -7.01
CA VAL A 21 1.58 -2.97 -5.77
C VAL A 21 2.14 -3.87 -4.68
N ILE A 22 3.23 -3.45 -4.03
CA ILE A 22 3.97 -4.27 -3.05
C ILE A 22 4.09 -3.56 -1.71
N ASN A 23 3.66 -4.25 -0.64
CA ASN A 23 4.06 -3.91 0.73
C ASN A 23 5.35 -4.70 1.07
N PRO A 24 6.48 -4.03 1.35
CA PRO A 24 7.77 -4.67 1.54
C PRO A 24 7.90 -5.33 2.92
N TRP A 25 8.96 -6.13 3.09
CA TRP A 25 9.33 -6.69 4.38
C TRP A 25 9.73 -5.63 5.39
N ILE A 26 9.74 -6.02 6.67
CA ILE A 26 10.36 -5.26 7.74
C ILE A 26 11.75 -5.85 8.02
N TYR A 27 12.77 -5.01 8.05
CA TYR A 27 14.12 -5.38 8.50
C TYR A 27 14.39 -4.62 9.79
N ASP A 28 14.49 -5.35 10.91
CA ASP A 28 14.60 -4.73 12.23
C ASP A 28 15.20 -5.70 13.27
N PHE A 29 15.50 -5.20 14.46
CA PHE A 29 15.78 -6.03 15.63
C PHE A 29 14.51 -6.68 16.19
N THR A 30 13.36 -6.02 16.05
CA THR A 30 12.07 -6.54 16.51
C THR A 30 10.92 -5.99 15.67
N ALA A 31 10.00 -6.85 15.27
CA ALA A 31 8.72 -6.45 14.69
C ALA A 31 7.64 -7.44 15.10
N TYR A 32 6.43 -6.93 15.31
CA TYR A 32 5.28 -7.70 15.75
C TYR A 32 4.01 -7.11 15.10
N ASP A 33 3.08 -7.96 14.69
CA ASP A 33 1.83 -7.49 14.08
C ASP A 33 0.89 -6.97 15.17
N PHE A 34 0.97 -5.66 15.42
CA PHE A 34 -0.03 -4.88 16.15
C PHE A 34 -1.10 -4.37 15.20
N TRP A 35 -1.69 -5.27 14.41
CA TRP A 35 -2.68 -5.00 13.38
C TRP A 35 -2.17 -4.22 12.18
N VAL A 36 -0.86 -4.23 11.92
CA VAL A 36 -0.19 -3.46 10.85
C VAL A 36 -0.72 -3.88 9.49
N ARG A 37 -1.21 -2.91 8.73
CA ARG A 37 -1.69 -3.07 7.35
C ARG A 37 -1.22 -1.87 6.52
N PRO A 38 -0.92 -2.04 5.22
CA PRO A 38 -0.40 -0.97 4.39
C PRO A 38 -1.54 -0.06 3.90
N LEU A 39 -2.19 0.66 4.82
CA LEU A 39 -3.43 1.40 4.56
C LEU A 39 -3.31 2.35 3.34
N GLY A 40 -2.22 3.10 3.23
CA GLY A 40 -1.98 3.98 2.07
C GLY A 40 -1.92 3.22 0.74
N LEU A 41 -1.38 1.99 0.71
CA LEU A 41 -1.42 1.14 -0.49
C LEU A 41 -2.83 0.61 -0.77
N LEU A 42 -3.63 0.32 0.25
CA LEU A 42 -5.01 -0.13 0.05
C LEU A 42 -5.90 0.97 -0.55
N TYR A 43 -5.68 2.22 -0.16
CA TYR A 43 -6.30 3.36 -0.82
C TYR A 43 -5.81 3.54 -2.27
N LEU A 44 -4.50 3.47 -2.50
CA LEU A 44 -3.94 3.53 -3.85
C LEU A 44 -4.50 2.42 -4.77
N VAL A 45 -4.66 1.20 -4.26
CA VAL A 45 -5.30 0.11 -5.01
C VAL A 45 -6.77 0.42 -5.31
N SER A 46 -7.51 1.00 -4.34
CA SER A 46 -8.91 1.44 -4.51
C SER A 46 -9.06 2.45 -5.64
N LEU A 47 -8.07 3.33 -5.78
CA LEU A 47 -7.99 4.32 -6.84
C LEU A 47 -7.66 3.69 -8.20
N LEU A 48 -6.57 2.93 -8.25
CA LEU A 48 -6.07 2.34 -9.50
C LEU A 48 -7.06 1.39 -10.16
N ARG A 49 -7.82 0.63 -9.37
CA ARG A 49 -8.80 -0.33 -9.90
C ARG A 49 -10.03 0.31 -10.55
N ARG A 50 -10.29 1.60 -10.30
CA ARG A 50 -11.39 2.34 -10.96
C ARG A 50 -11.02 2.72 -12.39
N LEU A 51 -9.73 2.69 -12.72
CA LEU A 51 -9.24 3.00 -14.04
C LEU A 51 -9.50 1.81 -14.98
N PRO A 52 -10.31 1.98 -16.04
CA PRO A 52 -10.71 0.87 -16.90
C PRO A 52 -9.53 0.23 -17.65
N GLU A 53 -8.47 1.01 -17.90
CA GLU A 53 -7.24 0.55 -18.57
C GLU A 53 -6.19 -0.05 -17.65
N VAL A 54 -6.44 -0.13 -16.34
CA VAL A 54 -5.49 -0.69 -15.36
C VAL A 54 -5.99 -2.02 -14.83
N GLU A 55 -5.07 -2.95 -14.66
CA GLU A 55 -5.25 -4.18 -13.90
C GLU A 55 -4.25 -4.17 -12.73
N VAL A 56 -4.75 -4.33 -11.50
CA VAL A 56 -3.94 -4.19 -10.29
C VAL A 56 -3.69 -5.55 -9.66
N TYR A 57 -2.43 -5.83 -9.38
CA TYR A 57 -1.96 -6.97 -8.61
C TYR A 57 -1.38 -6.47 -7.29
N PHE A 58 -1.53 -7.25 -6.23
CA PHE A 58 -1.08 -6.86 -4.89
C PHE A 58 -0.29 -7.99 -4.25
N LEU A 59 0.88 -7.66 -3.70
CA LEU A 59 1.74 -8.60 -2.99
C LEU A 59 2.16 -8.01 -1.65
N ASP A 60 1.76 -8.66 -0.57
CA ASP A 60 2.09 -8.23 0.79
C ASP A 60 3.14 -9.13 1.42
N CYS A 61 4.35 -8.61 1.60
CA CYS A 61 5.45 -9.33 2.25
C CYS A 61 5.16 -9.59 3.73
N LEU A 62 4.21 -8.88 4.35
CA LEU A 62 3.85 -9.05 5.76
C LEU A 62 2.62 -9.94 5.96
N ASP A 63 2.12 -10.58 4.89
CA ASP A 63 0.99 -11.49 4.95
C ASP A 63 1.31 -12.79 5.71
N ARG A 64 1.07 -12.77 7.01
CA ARG A 64 1.24 -13.93 7.89
C ARG A 64 0.13 -15.00 7.75
N SER A 65 -0.90 -14.74 6.94
CA SER A 65 -1.95 -15.70 6.62
C SER A 65 -1.68 -16.46 5.32
N HIS A 66 -0.52 -16.23 4.69
CA HIS A 66 -0.19 -16.83 3.42
C HIS A 66 -0.15 -18.37 3.50
N PRO A 67 -0.87 -19.10 2.62
CA PRO A 67 -1.01 -20.55 2.71
C PRO A 67 0.30 -21.31 2.45
N GLY A 68 1.27 -20.68 1.79
CA GLY A 68 2.61 -21.25 1.58
C GLY A 68 3.50 -21.24 2.82
N LEU A 69 3.10 -20.62 3.94
CA LEU A 69 3.90 -20.63 5.16
C LEU A 69 3.96 -22.04 5.76
N PRO A 70 5.10 -22.49 6.29
CA PRO A 70 5.24 -23.84 6.83
C PRO A 70 4.37 -24.05 8.07
N HIS A 71 4.16 -22.99 8.85
CA HIS A 71 3.29 -23.00 10.02
C HIS A 71 2.53 -21.68 10.09
N ALA A 72 1.22 -21.75 10.32
CA ALA A 72 0.44 -20.56 10.63
C ALA A 72 0.89 -19.99 11.99
N PRO A 73 1.25 -18.70 12.08
CA PRO A 73 1.66 -18.10 13.34
C PRO A 73 0.47 -18.07 14.31
N ARG A 74 0.75 -18.31 15.59
CA ARG A 74 -0.28 -18.22 16.65
C ARG A 74 -0.76 -16.78 16.78
N VAL A 75 -2.05 -16.57 16.53
CA VAL A 75 -2.71 -15.28 16.60
C VAL A 75 -3.49 -15.17 17.91
N LYS A 76 -3.46 -14.01 18.53
CA LYS A 76 -4.32 -13.68 19.68
C LYS A 76 -5.77 -13.50 19.24
N GLU A 77 -6.70 -13.54 20.18
CA GLU A 77 -8.13 -13.34 19.92
C GLU A 77 -8.44 -11.97 19.29
N ASP A 78 -7.70 -10.95 19.70
CA ASP A 78 -7.77 -9.59 19.15
C ASP A 78 -7.14 -9.47 17.75
N GLY A 79 -6.59 -10.54 17.20
CA GLY A 79 -5.98 -10.56 15.88
C GLY A 79 -4.50 -10.23 15.85
N ARG A 80 -3.83 -9.85 16.96
CA ARG A 80 -2.38 -9.60 16.96
C ARG A 80 -1.55 -10.88 16.87
N GLY A 81 -0.33 -10.82 16.33
CA GLY A 81 0.52 -12.02 16.24
C GLY A 81 1.96 -11.73 15.82
N PRO A 82 2.87 -12.71 15.96
CA PRO A 82 4.22 -12.57 15.45
C PRO A 82 4.23 -12.68 13.92
N PHE A 83 5.14 -11.96 13.28
CA PHE A 83 5.51 -12.25 11.89
C PHE A 83 6.45 -13.47 11.85
N PRO A 84 6.41 -14.29 10.79
CA PRO A 84 7.53 -15.15 10.46
C PRO A 84 8.79 -14.29 10.30
N LYS A 85 9.95 -14.82 10.67
CA LYS A 85 11.21 -14.06 10.56
C LYS A 85 12.42 -14.94 10.29
N GLU A 86 13.41 -14.33 9.66
CA GLU A 86 14.69 -14.93 9.32
C GLU A 86 15.82 -14.00 9.74
N GLU A 87 16.84 -14.52 10.41
CA GLU A 87 18.00 -13.74 10.81
C GLU A 87 18.82 -13.34 9.57
N VAL A 88 19.21 -12.07 9.49
CA VAL A 88 19.97 -11.52 8.36
C VAL A 88 21.17 -10.70 8.86
N PRO A 89 22.20 -10.48 8.02
CA PRO A 89 23.29 -9.58 8.35
C PRO A 89 22.79 -8.18 8.73
N LYS A 90 23.46 -7.56 9.70
CA LYS A 90 23.18 -6.17 10.08
C LYS A 90 23.75 -5.21 9.03
N PRO A 91 23.08 -4.09 8.77
CA PRO A 91 23.71 -2.95 8.12
C PRO A 91 24.97 -2.51 8.86
N GLU A 92 25.98 -2.06 8.12
CA GLU A 92 27.29 -1.68 8.65
C GLU A 92 27.19 -0.66 9.78
N VAL A 93 26.30 0.34 9.63
CA VAL A 93 26.07 1.41 10.61
C VAL A 93 25.53 0.95 11.97
N ILE A 94 25.00 -0.28 12.06
CA ILE A 94 24.42 -0.84 13.30
C ILE A 94 24.96 -2.24 13.62
N LYS A 95 26.09 -2.64 13.01
CA LYS A 95 26.66 -3.99 13.16
C LYS A 95 26.99 -4.35 14.62
N ASP A 96 27.40 -3.35 15.41
CA ASP A 96 27.88 -3.51 16.78
C ASP A 96 26.75 -3.64 17.82
N ILE A 97 25.49 -3.43 17.43
CA ILE A 97 24.35 -3.60 18.35
C ILE A 97 24.22 -5.09 18.71
N PRO A 98 24.29 -5.51 20.00
CA PRO A 98 24.36 -6.91 20.41
C PRO A 98 22.98 -7.60 20.40
N ARG A 99 22.21 -7.42 19.32
CA ARG A 99 20.89 -8.02 19.11
C ARG A 99 20.83 -8.64 17.71
N LYS A 100 19.99 -9.66 17.56
CA LYS A 100 19.72 -10.26 16.25
C LYS A 100 18.95 -9.29 15.37
N PHE A 101 19.38 -9.16 14.13
CA PHE A 101 18.67 -8.39 13.10
C PHE A 101 17.97 -9.37 12.17
N SER A 102 16.74 -9.09 11.79
CA SER A 102 15.91 -10.07 11.07
C SER A 102 15.05 -9.41 10.02
N ARG A 103 14.78 -10.17 8.94
CA ARG A 103 13.71 -9.90 8.00
C ARG A 103 12.43 -10.52 8.55
N TYR A 104 11.38 -9.72 8.71
CA TYR A 104 10.06 -10.12 9.16
C TYR A 104 9.08 -10.13 7.99
N GLY A 105 8.27 -11.17 7.90
CA GLY A 105 7.30 -11.41 6.85
C GLY A 105 7.52 -12.75 6.14
N LEU A 106 7.05 -12.83 4.90
CA LEU A 106 7.15 -14.03 4.06
C LEU A 106 8.61 -14.46 3.84
N PRO A 107 8.91 -15.77 3.82
CA PRO A 107 10.15 -16.27 3.25
C PRO A 107 10.33 -15.78 1.80
N VAL A 108 11.57 -15.43 1.42
CA VAL A 108 11.88 -14.95 0.06
C VAL A 108 11.50 -15.96 -1.03
N SER A 109 11.59 -17.26 -0.74
CA SER A 109 11.15 -18.31 -1.66
C SER A 109 9.66 -18.19 -2.02
N ILE A 110 8.81 -17.88 -1.03
CA ILE A 110 7.37 -17.67 -1.26
C ILE A 110 7.15 -16.39 -2.08
N PHE A 111 7.82 -15.29 -1.73
CA PHE A 111 7.71 -14.05 -2.51
C PHE A 111 8.09 -14.26 -3.98
N ARG A 112 9.20 -14.94 -4.26
CA ARG A 112 9.62 -15.28 -5.63
C ARG A 112 8.59 -16.16 -6.34
N GLN A 113 8.02 -17.13 -5.63
CA GLN A 113 6.98 -17.99 -6.20
C GLN A 113 5.72 -17.20 -6.59
N GLU A 114 5.25 -16.31 -5.71
CA GLU A 114 4.10 -15.45 -6.00
C GLU A 114 4.43 -14.50 -7.15
N LEU A 115 5.60 -13.86 -7.15
CA LEU A 115 6.03 -12.99 -8.24
C LEU A 115 6.02 -13.68 -9.61
N ARG A 116 6.50 -14.93 -9.68
CA ARG A 116 6.52 -15.73 -10.92
C ARG A 116 5.13 -16.20 -11.37
N ARG A 117 4.13 -16.21 -10.48
CA ARG A 117 2.74 -16.56 -10.82
C ARG A 117 1.97 -15.38 -11.38
N LEU A 118 2.41 -14.16 -11.07
CA LEU A 118 1.80 -12.95 -11.59
C LEU A 118 2.17 -12.76 -13.06
N PRO A 119 1.29 -12.16 -13.88
CA PRO A 119 1.69 -11.73 -15.20
C PRO A 119 2.74 -10.62 -15.08
N LEU A 120 3.59 -10.52 -16.10
CA LEU A 120 4.64 -9.50 -16.14
C LEU A 120 4.00 -8.09 -16.01
N PRO A 121 4.35 -7.31 -14.98
CA PRO A 121 3.80 -5.97 -14.78
C PRO A 121 4.44 -4.95 -15.73
N ASP A 122 3.67 -3.94 -16.12
CA ASP A 122 4.18 -2.73 -16.79
C ASP A 122 4.81 -1.75 -15.79
N LEU A 123 4.44 -1.85 -14.51
CA LEU A 123 4.86 -0.94 -13.44
C LEU A 123 4.79 -1.63 -12.08
N VAL A 124 5.78 -1.36 -11.22
CA VAL A 124 5.78 -1.79 -9.81
C VAL A 124 5.70 -0.59 -8.89
N LEU A 125 4.78 -0.61 -7.93
CA LEU A 125 4.62 0.40 -6.89
C LEU A 125 5.00 -0.21 -5.54
N VAL A 126 5.92 0.41 -4.81
CA VAL A 126 6.34 -0.04 -3.47
C VAL A 126 6.00 1.05 -2.46
N GLY A 127 5.33 0.70 -1.36
CA GLY A 127 5.02 1.63 -0.27
C GLY A 127 5.82 1.32 0.99
N CYS A 128 6.39 2.32 1.65
CA CYS A 128 7.13 2.12 2.90
C CYS A 128 6.65 3.03 4.03
N VAL A 129 6.19 2.40 5.12
CA VAL A 129 5.50 3.10 6.23
C VAL A 129 6.44 3.62 7.32
N MET A 130 7.68 3.14 7.42
CA MET A 130 8.66 3.63 8.40
C MET A 130 9.99 3.92 7.72
N THR A 131 10.63 5.03 8.09
CA THR A 131 11.89 5.48 7.47
C THR A 131 13.01 4.46 7.61
N TYR A 132 13.11 3.78 8.75
CA TYR A 132 14.16 2.78 9.02
C TYR A 132 13.85 1.38 8.51
N TRP A 133 12.68 1.14 7.90
CA TRP A 133 12.36 -0.13 7.21
C TRP A 133 12.78 -0.13 5.74
N TYR A 134 13.52 0.89 5.29
CA TYR A 134 14.04 0.98 3.92
C TYR A 134 14.84 -0.25 3.43
N PRO A 135 15.53 -1.07 4.26
CA PRO A 135 16.19 -2.27 3.74
C PRO A 135 15.20 -3.29 3.17
N GLY A 136 13.96 -3.29 3.66
CA GLY A 136 12.89 -4.10 3.06
C GLY A 136 12.50 -3.65 1.66
N VAL A 137 12.53 -2.34 1.41
CA VAL A 137 12.33 -1.77 0.05
C VAL A 137 13.47 -2.21 -0.87
N GLN A 138 14.72 -2.07 -0.43
CA GLN A 138 15.89 -2.50 -1.19
C GLN A 138 15.79 -3.97 -1.58
N ALA A 139 15.47 -4.84 -0.61
CA ALA A 139 15.32 -6.28 -0.85
C ALA A 139 14.22 -6.62 -1.87
N VAL A 140 13.07 -5.92 -1.83
CA VAL A 140 12.02 -6.08 -2.85
C VAL A 140 12.54 -5.68 -4.21
N ILE A 141 13.14 -4.50 -4.34
CA ILE A 141 13.58 -3.96 -5.62
C ILE A 141 14.69 -4.84 -6.22
N ASP A 142 15.64 -5.31 -5.42
CA ASP A 142 16.69 -6.22 -5.85
C ASP A 142 16.11 -7.52 -6.45
N ILE A 143 15.09 -8.11 -5.80
CA ILE A 143 14.43 -9.31 -6.31
C ILE A 143 13.64 -9.00 -7.59
N ILE A 144 12.97 -7.85 -7.66
CA ILE A 144 12.26 -7.42 -8.88
C ILE A 144 13.23 -7.31 -10.06
N ARG A 145 14.40 -6.70 -9.87
CA ARG A 145 15.45 -6.60 -10.89
C ARG A 145 15.96 -7.98 -11.33
N GLN A 146 16.12 -8.91 -10.40
CA GLN A 146 16.58 -10.28 -10.67
C GLN A 146 15.54 -11.12 -11.43
N GLU A 147 14.26 -11.01 -11.07
CA GLU A 147 13.21 -11.93 -11.55
C GLU A 147 12.46 -11.40 -12.78
N ILE A 148 12.23 -10.08 -12.86
CA ILE A 148 11.40 -9.46 -13.91
C ILE A 148 12.09 -8.27 -14.60
N GLY A 149 13.37 -8.04 -14.33
CA GLY A 149 14.23 -7.13 -15.10
C GLY A 149 13.98 -5.64 -14.84
N SER A 150 14.03 -4.85 -15.91
CA SER A 150 14.01 -3.38 -15.86
C SER A 150 12.61 -2.76 -15.81
N VAL A 151 11.61 -3.45 -15.25
CA VAL A 151 10.28 -2.87 -15.06
C VAL A 151 10.41 -1.60 -14.21
N PRO A 152 9.76 -0.48 -14.58
CA PRO A 152 9.82 0.73 -13.76
C PRO A 152 9.30 0.47 -12.34
N VAL A 153 10.02 0.97 -11.34
CA VAL A 153 9.68 0.88 -9.92
C VAL A 153 9.50 2.27 -9.36
N VAL A 154 8.33 2.52 -8.78
CA VAL A 154 7.99 3.77 -8.09
C VAL A 154 7.86 3.50 -6.61
N LEU A 155 8.59 4.27 -5.80
CA LEU A 155 8.56 4.21 -4.34
C LEU A 155 7.75 5.38 -3.77
N GLY A 156 6.82 5.08 -2.87
CA GLY A 156 6.04 6.06 -2.12
C GLY A 156 5.92 5.73 -0.63
N GLY A 157 5.09 6.51 0.08
CA GLY A 157 4.80 6.34 1.50
C GLY A 157 5.61 7.26 2.42
N ILE A 158 5.57 6.97 3.71
CA ILE A 158 6.16 7.79 4.77
C ILE A 158 7.67 7.93 4.59
N TYR A 159 8.37 6.84 4.26
CA TYR A 159 9.83 6.89 4.03
C TYR A 159 10.19 7.83 2.87
N ALA A 160 9.52 7.67 1.73
CA ALA A 160 9.73 8.51 0.55
C ALA A 160 9.43 9.99 0.83
N THR A 161 8.41 10.26 1.67
CA THR A 161 7.99 11.63 2.00
C THR A 161 8.89 12.31 3.03
N LEU A 162 9.37 11.58 4.05
CA LEU A 162 10.17 12.18 5.12
C LEU A 162 11.66 12.24 4.80
N LEU A 163 12.18 11.28 4.02
CA LEU A 163 13.59 11.21 3.64
C LEU A 163 13.77 11.00 2.11
N PRO A 164 13.23 11.90 1.28
CA PRO A 164 13.22 11.72 -0.18
C PRO A 164 14.62 11.61 -0.78
N GLU A 165 15.59 12.39 -0.30
CA GLU A 165 16.97 12.33 -0.77
C GLU A 165 17.63 10.98 -0.51
N HIS A 166 17.41 10.41 0.69
CA HIS A 166 17.92 9.09 1.02
C HIS A 166 17.21 8.02 0.18
N ALA A 167 15.88 8.13 0.01
CA ALA A 167 15.11 7.23 -0.82
C ALA A 167 15.60 7.22 -2.28
N ARG A 168 15.82 8.37 -2.90
CA ARG A 168 16.33 8.48 -4.28
C ARG A 168 17.70 7.83 -4.46
N ARG A 169 18.60 8.01 -3.48
CA ARG A 169 19.99 7.53 -3.58
C ARG A 169 20.15 6.06 -3.24
N HIS A 170 19.34 5.54 -2.33
CA HIS A 170 19.61 4.24 -1.71
C HIS A 170 18.53 3.19 -1.91
N SER A 171 17.30 3.55 -2.31
CA SER A 171 16.24 2.54 -2.44
C SER A 171 16.40 1.61 -3.65
N GLY A 172 17.00 2.11 -4.73
CA GLY A 172 17.03 1.43 -6.03
C GLY A 172 15.77 1.66 -6.90
N ALA A 173 14.80 2.44 -6.43
CA ALA A 173 13.62 2.81 -7.21
C ALA A 173 13.99 3.77 -8.36
N ASP A 174 13.29 3.68 -9.48
CA ASP A 174 13.49 4.57 -10.62
C ASP A 174 12.88 5.96 -10.35
N VAL A 175 11.75 5.99 -9.61
CA VAL A 175 11.07 7.22 -9.21
C VAL A 175 10.69 7.17 -7.73
N VAL A 176 10.86 8.29 -7.04
CA VAL A 176 10.44 8.48 -5.64
C VAL A 176 9.36 9.57 -5.59
N VAL A 177 8.21 9.22 -5.02
CA VAL A 177 7.04 10.11 -4.90
C VAL A 177 6.86 10.55 -3.46
N GLU A 178 6.78 11.86 -3.27
CA GLU A 178 6.56 12.49 -1.97
C GLU A 178 5.08 12.86 -1.77
N GLY A 179 4.58 12.61 -0.57
CA GLY A 179 3.26 13.03 -0.14
C GLY A 179 2.13 12.05 -0.54
N PRO A 180 0.89 12.56 -0.68
CA PRO A 180 -0.30 11.74 -0.88
C PRO A 180 -0.28 10.90 -2.16
N ALA A 181 -0.98 9.77 -2.15
CA ALA A 181 -0.96 8.77 -3.22
C ALA A 181 -1.52 9.29 -4.56
N GLU A 182 -2.37 10.32 -4.54
CA GLU A 182 -2.93 10.99 -5.71
C GLU A 182 -1.83 11.61 -6.58
N LYS A 183 -0.75 12.09 -5.97
CA LYS A 183 0.43 12.58 -6.72
C LYS A 183 1.13 11.47 -7.49
N ALA A 184 0.99 10.22 -7.06
CA ALA A 184 1.55 9.10 -7.80
C ALA A 184 0.81 8.86 -9.12
N LEU A 185 -0.47 9.26 -9.25
CA LEU A 185 -1.22 9.02 -10.48
C LEU A 185 -0.60 9.72 -11.70
N SER A 186 -0.25 11.00 -11.59
CA SER A 186 0.35 11.74 -12.70
C SER A 186 1.66 11.08 -13.17
N ILE A 187 2.48 10.62 -12.21
CA ILE A 187 3.74 9.92 -12.46
C ILE A 187 3.50 8.54 -13.09
N ILE A 188 2.52 7.79 -12.58
CA ILE A 188 2.11 6.50 -13.14
C ILE A 188 1.74 6.66 -14.62
N TRP A 189 0.98 7.71 -14.96
CA TRP A 189 0.58 7.97 -16.34
C TRP A 189 1.73 8.37 -17.25
N GLU A 190 2.64 9.19 -16.75
CA GLU A 190 3.85 9.56 -17.49
C GLU A 190 4.66 8.32 -17.83
N ILE A 191 4.90 7.44 -16.85
CA ILE A 191 5.65 6.18 -17.04
C ILE A 191 4.94 5.24 -18.01
N LEU A 192 3.61 5.13 -17.93
CA LEU A 192 2.82 4.26 -18.80
C LEU A 192 2.63 4.84 -20.22
N GLY A 193 3.24 5.99 -20.53
CA GLY A 193 3.25 6.60 -21.87
C GLY A 193 1.99 7.37 -22.22
N ARG A 194 1.13 7.71 -21.24
CA ARG A 194 -0.01 8.61 -21.44
C ARG A 194 0.44 10.05 -21.28
N ARG A 195 0.84 10.68 -22.40
CA ARG A 195 1.10 12.12 -22.44
C ARG A 195 -0.22 12.89 -22.36
N GLY A 196 -0.43 13.61 -21.27
CA GLY A 196 -1.12 14.91 -21.22
C GLY A 196 -2.54 15.05 -21.79
N ARG A 197 -3.21 13.97 -22.21
CA ARG A 197 -4.65 13.93 -22.43
C ARG A 197 -5.27 13.23 -21.24
N ASP A 198 -6.22 13.90 -20.60
CA ASP A 198 -7.16 13.37 -19.59
C ASP A 198 -6.81 13.51 -18.11
N SER A 199 -5.88 14.38 -17.70
CA SER A 199 -5.85 14.79 -16.27
C SER A 199 -7.13 15.54 -15.85
N SER A 200 -7.90 16.07 -16.81
CA SER A 200 -9.22 16.68 -16.62
C SER A 200 -10.39 15.71 -16.74
N ASP A 201 -10.21 14.56 -17.41
CA ASP A 201 -11.25 13.53 -17.60
C ASP A 201 -11.17 12.44 -16.53
N LEU A 202 -10.03 12.34 -15.85
CA LEU A 202 -9.99 11.79 -14.51
C LEU A 202 -10.56 12.84 -13.55
N THR A 203 -11.88 13.03 -13.57
CA THR A 203 -12.62 13.54 -12.41
C THR A 203 -12.59 12.52 -11.29
N ILE A 204 -11.37 12.10 -10.92
CA ILE A 204 -11.07 11.52 -9.62
C ILE A 204 -11.09 12.72 -8.70
N SER A 205 -12.28 13.04 -8.22
CA SER A 205 -12.44 13.96 -7.13
C SER A 205 -11.66 13.46 -5.91
N ALA A 206 -11.24 14.33 -5.01
CA ALA A 206 -10.67 13.90 -3.73
C ALA A 206 -11.64 12.99 -2.93
N ASP A 207 -12.92 12.99 -3.32
CA ASP A 207 -13.98 12.11 -2.86
C ASP A 207 -13.84 10.67 -3.41
N ASP A 208 -13.15 10.44 -4.52
CA ASP A 208 -12.92 9.08 -5.02
C ASP A 208 -11.91 8.26 -4.18
N TYR A 209 -11.20 8.94 -3.27
CA TYR A 209 -10.26 8.36 -2.31
C TYR A 209 -10.95 7.93 -1.00
N TYR A 210 -12.28 7.79 -0.96
CA TYR A 210 -12.98 7.65 0.32
C TYR A 210 -12.57 6.41 1.13
N TRP A 211 -12.31 5.26 0.49
CA TRP A 211 -12.18 4.00 1.25
C TRP A 211 -11.10 3.03 0.72
N PRO A 212 -10.40 2.31 1.62
CA PRO A 212 -9.38 1.33 1.26
C PRO A 212 -9.98 0.08 0.63
N TYR A 213 -9.27 -0.53 -0.32
CA TYR A 213 -9.74 -1.75 -0.99
C TYR A 213 -9.26 -3.02 -0.27
N TYR A 214 -10.05 -3.53 0.67
CA TYR A 214 -9.64 -4.70 1.48
C TYR A 214 -9.60 -6.04 0.74
N ALA A 215 -10.24 -6.16 -0.43
CA ALA A 215 -10.34 -7.45 -1.11
C ALA A 215 -8.97 -8.03 -1.53
N VAL A 216 -7.94 -7.19 -1.68
CA VAL A 216 -6.57 -7.64 -1.97
C VAL A 216 -5.86 -8.26 -0.77
N LEU A 217 -6.32 -8.02 0.46
CA LEU A 217 -5.78 -8.67 1.65
C LEU A 217 -6.22 -10.14 1.66
N ARG A 218 -5.35 -11.08 2.05
CA ARG A 218 -5.76 -12.48 2.18
C ARG A 218 -6.69 -12.69 3.36
N SER A 219 -6.22 -12.42 4.58
CA SER A 219 -7.06 -12.36 5.79
C SER A 219 -7.79 -11.01 5.88
N LYS A 220 -9.09 -11.07 6.17
CA LYS A 220 -9.94 -9.92 6.48
C LYS A 220 -10.41 -9.92 7.95
N ASP A 221 -9.75 -10.69 8.81
CA ASP A 221 -10.14 -10.78 10.23
C ASP A 221 -10.01 -9.44 10.96
N VAL A 222 -9.06 -8.62 10.52
CA VAL A 222 -8.80 -7.28 11.07
C VAL A 222 -8.72 -6.30 9.91
N LEU A 223 -9.56 -5.27 9.94
CA LEU A 223 -9.59 -4.22 8.92
C LEU A 223 -9.17 -2.86 9.51
N PRO A 224 -8.15 -2.20 8.93
CA PRO A 224 -7.69 -0.88 9.37
C PRO A 224 -8.63 0.21 8.86
N VAL A 225 -9.07 1.11 9.73
CA VAL A 225 -10.01 2.18 9.37
C VAL A 225 -9.40 3.51 9.76
N GLU A 226 -9.39 4.46 8.82
CA GLU A 226 -9.07 5.84 9.11
C GLU A 226 -10.35 6.68 8.95
N THR A 227 -10.82 7.26 10.05
CA THR A 227 -12.03 8.09 10.04
C THR A 227 -11.72 9.57 9.85
N SER A 228 -10.47 9.94 10.06
CA SER A 228 -9.90 11.27 9.90
C SER A 228 -8.42 11.16 9.52
N GLN A 229 -8.00 12.01 8.57
CA GLN A 229 -6.64 12.07 8.06
C GLN A 229 -5.90 13.25 8.69
N GLY A 230 -4.69 12.98 9.19
CA GLY A 230 -3.81 13.97 9.81
C GLY A 230 -4.21 14.33 11.24
N CYS A 231 -3.53 15.34 11.79
CA CYS A 231 -3.74 15.81 13.15
C CYS A 231 -3.81 17.34 13.17
N PRO A 232 -4.79 17.97 13.86
CA PRO A 232 -4.87 19.42 13.95
C PRO A 232 -3.80 20.01 14.89
N LEU A 233 -3.06 19.15 15.61
CA LEU A 233 -2.03 19.57 16.55
C LEU A 233 -0.68 19.79 15.86
N HIS A 234 0.23 20.43 16.59
CA HIS A 234 1.47 20.98 16.06
C HIS A 234 2.70 20.54 16.88
N CYS A 235 2.66 19.31 17.40
CA CYS A 235 3.74 18.73 18.20
C CYS A 235 5.09 18.79 17.48
N THR A 236 6.13 19.22 18.19
CA THR A 236 7.49 19.40 17.62
C THR A 236 8.19 18.08 17.31
N PHE A 237 7.73 16.98 17.89
CA PHE A 237 8.32 15.65 17.75
C PHE A 237 7.62 14.75 16.74
N TRP A 238 6.50 15.18 16.14
CA TRP A 238 5.66 14.32 15.31
C TRP A 238 5.59 14.81 13.84
N ALA A 239 5.68 13.87 12.90
CA ALA A 239 5.78 14.18 11.47
C ALA A 239 4.44 14.37 10.74
N SER A 240 3.29 14.17 11.41
CA SER A 240 1.93 14.28 10.82
C SER A 240 1.77 15.51 9.94
N ARG A 241 2.13 16.73 10.39
CA ARG A 241 2.03 17.93 9.53
C ARG A 241 2.79 17.86 8.20
N ARG A 242 3.88 17.10 8.15
CA ARG A 242 4.64 16.90 6.90
C ARG A 242 4.01 15.81 6.03
N LEU A 243 3.38 14.81 6.65
CA LEU A 243 2.71 13.70 5.96
C LEU A 243 1.31 14.10 5.46
N ASN A 244 0.54 14.75 6.34
CA ASN A 244 -0.83 15.22 6.19
C ASN A 244 -0.90 16.67 6.70
N PRO A 245 -0.70 17.69 5.84
CA PRO A 245 -0.62 19.08 6.27
C PRO A 245 -1.96 19.64 6.77
N ASN A 246 -3.07 19.03 6.37
CA ASN A 246 -4.41 19.41 6.77
C ASN A 246 -5.06 18.30 7.58
N PHE A 247 -5.87 18.66 8.57
CA PHE A 247 -6.76 17.74 9.24
C PHE A 247 -8.08 17.66 8.48
N LYS A 248 -8.46 16.45 8.05
CA LYS A 248 -9.75 16.19 7.41
C LYS A 248 -10.46 15.09 8.19
N GLN A 249 -11.66 15.36 8.67
CA GLN A 249 -12.52 14.37 9.34
C GLN A 249 -13.66 14.00 8.40
N ASN A 250 -13.86 12.70 8.17
CA ASN A 250 -14.98 12.22 7.36
C ASN A 250 -16.29 12.31 8.17
N PRO A 251 -17.44 12.59 7.54
CA PRO A 251 -18.74 12.53 8.21
C PRO A 251 -18.98 11.14 8.84
N ALA A 252 -19.50 11.12 10.07
CA ALA A 252 -19.69 9.89 10.83
C ALA A 252 -20.64 8.91 10.11
N GLU A 253 -21.66 9.43 9.41
CA GLU A 253 -22.63 8.63 8.66
C GLU A 253 -21.96 7.86 7.50
N GLU A 254 -21.01 8.50 6.79
CA GLU A 254 -20.27 7.85 5.71
C GLU A 254 -19.29 6.80 6.25
N VAL A 255 -18.65 7.08 7.40
CA VAL A 255 -17.82 6.10 8.10
C VAL A 255 -18.65 4.87 8.49
N ILE A 256 -19.81 5.05 9.12
CA ILE A 256 -20.69 3.95 9.54
C ILE A 256 -21.13 3.13 8.33
N LYS A 257 -21.57 3.79 7.25
CA LYS A 257 -21.95 3.11 6.01
C LYS A 257 -20.81 2.27 5.45
N PHE A 258 -19.58 2.78 5.47
CA PHE A 258 -18.41 2.03 5.04
C PHE A 258 -18.12 0.82 5.95
N LEU A 259 -18.22 0.99 7.27
CA LEU A 259 -18.05 -0.10 8.24
C LEU A 259 -19.10 -1.20 8.03
N GLU A 260 -20.37 -0.83 7.84
CA GLU A 260 -21.45 -1.78 7.57
C GLU A 260 -21.23 -2.54 6.26
N MET A 261 -20.86 -1.84 5.18
CA MET A 261 -20.56 -2.48 3.90
C MET A 261 -19.37 -3.44 4.03
N SER A 262 -18.31 -3.02 4.70
CA SER A 262 -17.14 -3.86 4.96
C SER A 262 -17.49 -5.07 5.81
N TYR A 263 -18.36 -4.90 6.81
CA TYR A 263 -18.84 -5.99 7.66
C TYR A 263 -19.66 -7.01 6.87
N ARG A 264 -20.61 -6.54 6.05
CA ARG A 264 -21.43 -7.42 5.20
C ARG A 264 -20.59 -8.18 4.17
N GLN A 265 -19.54 -7.55 3.63
CA GLN A 265 -18.72 -8.15 2.59
C GLN A 265 -17.68 -9.14 3.14
N PHE A 266 -17.07 -8.84 4.29
CA PHE A 266 -15.89 -9.57 4.76
C PHE A 266 -16.06 -10.21 6.14
N ALA A 267 -17.10 -9.86 6.90
CA ALA A 267 -17.33 -10.30 8.27
C ALA A 267 -16.05 -10.24 9.15
N PRO A 268 -15.37 -9.07 9.22
CA PRO A 268 -14.17 -8.92 10.01
C PRO A 268 -14.49 -9.12 11.50
N ARG A 269 -13.53 -9.66 12.25
CA ARG A 269 -13.65 -9.76 13.71
C ARG A 269 -13.42 -8.42 14.37
N HIS A 270 -12.52 -7.61 13.83
CA HIS A 270 -12.12 -6.32 14.41
C HIS A 270 -11.97 -5.25 13.34
N PHE A 271 -12.41 -4.04 13.67
CA PHE A 271 -11.98 -2.81 13.02
C PHE A 271 -10.95 -2.13 13.92
N VAL A 272 -9.85 -1.64 13.34
CA VAL A 272 -8.77 -0.98 14.08
C VAL A 272 -8.60 0.43 13.55
N PHE A 273 -8.79 1.42 14.40
CA PHE A 273 -8.66 2.83 14.04
C PHE A 273 -7.20 3.23 13.88
N TYR A 274 -6.88 3.85 12.74
CA TYR A 274 -5.53 4.26 12.33
C TYR A 274 -5.33 5.78 12.42
N ASP A 275 -6.38 6.51 12.77
CA ASP A 275 -6.39 7.96 12.91
C ASP A 275 -5.24 8.49 13.78
N ASP A 276 -4.52 9.48 13.27
CA ASP A 276 -3.55 10.26 14.05
C ASP A 276 -4.22 10.99 15.24
N ALA A 277 -5.52 11.30 15.12
CA ALA A 277 -6.25 12.15 16.07
C ALA A 277 -7.73 11.75 16.27
N LEU A 278 -8.01 10.45 16.48
CA LEU A 278 -9.37 9.87 16.56
C LEU A 278 -10.36 10.63 17.47
N LEU A 279 -9.88 11.14 18.62
CA LEU A 279 -10.73 11.74 19.65
C LEU A 279 -11.00 13.24 19.43
N VAL A 280 -10.50 13.82 18.33
CA VAL A 280 -10.84 15.19 17.95
C VAL A 280 -12.33 15.24 17.61
N ASN A 281 -13.04 16.24 18.15
CA ASN A 281 -14.48 16.41 17.95
C ASN A 281 -15.30 15.17 18.37
N LYS A 282 -14.89 14.49 19.45
CA LYS A 282 -15.45 13.21 19.89
C LYS A 282 -16.98 13.14 19.90
N ASP A 283 -17.65 14.21 20.36
CA ASP A 283 -19.10 14.23 20.58
C ASP A 283 -19.89 14.18 19.27
N ASN A 284 -19.27 14.57 18.15
CA ASN A 284 -19.88 14.56 16.82
C ASN A 284 -19.24 13.53 15.87
N HIS A 285 -18.25 12.76 16.33
CA HIS A 285 -17.45 11.89 15.45
C HIS A 285 -17.43 10.41 15.85
N ILE A 286 -17.12 10.11 17.11
CA ILE A 286 -16.88 8.72 17.57
C ILE A 286 -17.75 8.29 18.75
N LYS A 287 -18.43 9.23 19.39
CA LYS A 287 -19.30 8.94 20.53
C LYS A 287 -20.55 8.21 20.05
N VAL A 288 -20.76 7.03 20.62
CA VAL A 288 -21.96 6.19 20.45
C VAL A 288 -22.92 6.45 21.61
#